data_AF-A0A0M8TH15-F1
#
_entry.id   AF-A0A0M8TH15-F1
#
_cell.length_a   1.000
_cell.length_b   1.000
_cell.length_c   1.000
_cell.angle_alpha   90.00
_cell.angle_beta   90.00
_cell.angle_gamma   90.00
#
_symmetry.space_group_name_H-M   'P 1'
#
loop_
_entity.id
_entity.type
_entity.pdbx_description
1 polymer ?
#
loop_
_entity_poly.entity_id
_entity_poly.type
_entity_poly.pdbx_seq_one_letter_code
_entity_poly.pdbx_strand_id
1 'polypeptide(L)' 'MIAPKAFELDEIDGHSSAVAEEVPADQEEEVREAVHSCPERAIQLF' A
#
# COMPACT_ATOMS: atom_id res chain seq x y z
N MET A 1 -4.61 3.29 7.81
CA MET A 1 -3.87 2.66 6.70
C MET A 1 -3.20 1.40 7.22
N ILE A 2 -3.31 0.27 6.51
CA ILE A 2 -2.87 -1.07 6.94
C ILE A 2 -1.35 -1.23 6.89
N ALA A 3 -0.70 -0.80 5.80
CA ALA A 3 0.74 -0.91 5.58
C ALA A 3 1.41 0.48 5.49
N PRO A 4 1.44 1.26 6.58
CA PRO A 4 1.89 2.67 6.57
C PRO A 4 3.39 2.85 6.26
N LYS A 5 4.18 1.76 6.24
CA LYS A 5 5.59 1.79 5.81
C LYS A 5 5.77 1.59 4.31
N ALA A 6 4.78 0.98 3.65
CA ALA A 6 4.83 0.68 2.22
C ALA A 6 4.11 1.75 1.39
N PHE A 7 3.20 2.51 2.00
CA PHE A 7 2.42 3.52 1.34
C PHE A 7 2.48 4.87 2.06
N GLU A 8 2.58 5.93 1.27
CA GLU A 8 2.37 7.30 1.73
C GLU A 8 0.98 7.80 1.30
N LEU A 9 0.50 8.83 1.97
CA LEU A 9 -0.78 9.48 1.68
C LEU A 9 -0.51 10.92 1.25
N ASP A 10 -1.04 11.29 0.09
CA ASP A 10 -1.04 12.66 -0.38
C ASP A 10 -2.02 13.50 0.46
N GLU A 11 -1.56 14.63 1.01
CA GLU A 11 -2.37 15.49 1.86
C GLU A 11 -3.31 16.43 1.08
N ILE A 12 -3.10 16.60 -0.23
CA ILE A 12 -3.87 17.48 -1.10
C ILE A 12 -5.15 16.79 -1.56
N ASP A 13 -5.05 15.54 -2.02
CA ASP A 13 -6.17 14.81 -2.62
C ASP A 13 -6.47 13.46 -1.95
N GLY A 14 -5.67 13.04 -0.98
CA GLY A 14 -5.92 11.83 -0.18
C GLY A 14 -5.59 10.53 -0.92
N HIS A 15 -4.89 10.57 -2.06
CA HIS A 15 -4.45 9.35 -2.74
C HIS A 15 -3.25 8.72 -2.03
N SER A 16 -3.18 7.40 -2.11
CA SER A 16 -2.06 6.66 -1.56
C SER A 16 -1.15 6.12 -2.66
N SER A 17 0.16 6.21 -2.44
CA SER A 17 1.21 5.81 -3.38
C SER A 17 2.23 4.92 -2.70
N ALA A 18 2.81 3.95 -3.42
CA ALA A 18 3.87 3.10 -2.90
C ALA A 18 5.17 3.91 -2.73
N VAL A 19 5.87 3.74 -1.60
CA VAL A 19 7.12 4.47 -1.30
C VAL A 19 8.37 3.82 -1.90
N ALA A 20 8.25 2.58 -2.35
CA ALA A 20 9.33 1.80 -2.97
C ALA A 20 8.75 0.87 -4.05
N GLU A 21 9.57 0.50 -5.04
CA GLU A 21 9.19 -0.45 -6.09
C GLU A 21 9.12 -1.89 -5.58
N GLU A 22 9.97 -2.24 -4.61
CA GLU A 22 10.04 -3.56 -3.99
C GLU A 22 9.48 -3.52 -2.58
N VAL A 23 8.70 -4.56 -2.23
CA VAL A 23 8.17 -4.74 -0.88
C VAL A 23 9.22 -5.47 -0.03
N PRO A 24 9.68 -4.90 1.08
CA PRO A 24 10.57 -5.59 2.00
C PRO A 24 9.91 -6.84 2.59
N ALA A 25 10.70 -7.90 2.83
CA ALA A 25 10.20 -9.19 3.30
C ALA A 25 9.40 -9.09 4.62
N ASP A 26 9.74 -8.13 5.48
CA ASP A 26 9.04 -7.87 6.74
C ASP A 26 7.71 -7.11 6.60
N GLN A 27 7.38 -6.66 5.38
CA GLN A 27 6.16 -5.90 5.05
C GLN A 27 5.22 -6.64 4.09
N GLU A 28 5.61 -7.81 3.56
CA GLU A 28 4.82 -8.56 2.58
C GLU A 28 3.39 -8.88 3.05
N GLU A 29 3.23 -9.25 4.32
CA GLU A 29 1.91 -9.59 4.88
C GLU A 29 1.01 -8.36 4.98
N GLU A 30 1.54 -7.24 5.48
CA GLU A 30 0.80 -5.97 5.58
C GLU A 30 0.39 -5.47 4.19
N VAL A 31 1.29 -5.52 3.20
CA VAL A 31 0.99 -5.09 1.83
C VAL A 31 -0.05 -6.01 1.18
N ARG A 32 0.04 -7.33 1.40
CA ARG A 32 -0.98 -8.27 0.90
C ARG A 32 -2.35 -7.99 1.50
N GLU A 33 -2.42 -7.66 2.78
CA GLU A 33 -3.67 -7.28 3.43
C GLU A 33 -4.21 -5.96 2.88
N ALA A 34 -3.35 -4.96 2.66
CA ALA A 34 -3.74 -3.68 2.05
C ALA A 34 -4.35 -3.87 0.65
N VAL A 35 -3.78 -4.76 -0.18
CA VAL A 35 -4.33 -5.13 -1.49
C VAL A 35 -5.73 -5.73 -1.36
N HIS A 36 -5.91 -6.67 -0.42
CA HIS A 36 -7.18 -7.36 -0.24
C HIS A 36 -8.28 -6.44 0.33
N SER A 37 -7.88 -5.54 1.23
CA SER A 37 -8.78 -4.64 1.95
C SER A 37 -9.13 -3.38 1.15
N CYS A 38 -8.43 -3.07 0.04
CA CYS A 38 -8.70 -1.92 -0.81
C CYS A 38 -10.07 -2.05 -1.52
N PRO A 39 -11.10 -1.25 -1.13
CA PRO A 39 -12.45 -1.40 -1.69
C PRO A 39 -12.51 -1.11 -3.19
N GLU A 40 -11.65 -0.20 -3.64
CA GLU A 40 -11.58 0.29 -5.02
C GLU A 40 -10.66 -0.57 -5.90
N ARG A 41 -9.96 -1.56 -5.32
CA ARG A 41 -9.01 -2.44 -6.01
C ARG A 41 -7.89 -1.67 -6.72
N ALA A 42 -7.46 -0.55 -6.14
CA ALA A 42 -6.44 0.34 -6.69
C ALA A 42 -4.99 -0.17 -6.46
N ILE A 43 -4.79 -1.11 -5.53
CA ILE A 43 -3.47 -1.64 -5.17
C ILE A 43 -3.27 -3.01 -5.85
N GLN A 44 -2.12 -3.21 -6.50
CA GLN A 44 -1.78 -4.44 -7.22
C GLN A 44 -0.36 -4.91 -6.87
N LEU A 45 -0.13 -6.22 -6.89
CA LEU A 45 1.18 -6.87 -6.71
C LEU A 45 1.43 -7.80 -7.91
N PHE A 46 2.66 -7.84 -8.41
CA PHE A 46 3.08 -8.61 -9.58
C PHE A 46 4.38 -9.37 -9.32
#